data_AF-K2NHI5-F1
#
_entry.id   AF-K2NHI5-F1
#
_cell.length_a   1.000
_cell.length_b   1.000
_cell.length_c   1.000
_cell.angle_alpha   90.00
_cell.angle_beta   90.00
_cell.angle_gamma   90.00
#
_symmetry.space_group_name_H-M   'P 1'
#
loop_
_entity.id
_entity.type
_entity.pdbx_description
1 polymer ?
#
loop_
_entity_poly.entity_id
_entity_poly.type
_entity_poly.pdbx_seq_one_letter_code
_entity_poly.pdbx_strand_id
1 'polypeptide(L)'
;LELRDVWAVGAASSVASLSGVTLSGGAVSIARCAATGATLVSGLAITSGVVSVQCNRAGGRVLQSSGDYRSAGLPSVSVVPCDGCAAALACFDALTASFTKCVCSCRAGGVGEACLPFDVPPARSGGGGGGAEGCVSGVTLTESVTVGSGRATACFDSVVFSGPITVAVDLRSMDAFADALNVTLRHCVLAGGAQLRIGGLTESRARLMPHVLVNMTNVTSLEGTIVLHGAMPPHSSVLLANSTLRATVGGSQYVPTTPGHAGLRYGSALVLDGVRLLSARFVMTRSTLLCGGESCAAILV
;
A
#
# COMPACT_ATOMS: atom_id res chain seq x y z
N LEU A 1 6.22 -2.34 -4.27
CA LEU A 1 5.15 -3.00 -3.49
C LEU A 1 5.67 -3.25 -2.11
N GLU A 2 4.84 -3.03 -1.10
CA GLU A 2 5.22 -3.28 0.29
C GLU A 2 4.15 -3.99 1.06
N LEU A 3 4.61 -4.97 1.82
CA LEU A 3 3.78 -5.76 2.71
C LEU A 3 4.52 -5.78 4.04
N ARG A 4 4.01 -5.07 5.03
CA ARG A 4 4.53 -5.08 6.39
C ARG A 4 3.43 -5.45 7.34
N ASP A 5 3.69 -6.42 8.21
CA ASP A 5 2.75 -6.77 9.27
C ASP A 5 1.36 -7.05 8.63
N VAL A 6 1.35 -7.85 7.55
CA VAL A 6 0.13 -8.26 6.84
C VAL A 6 -0.20 -9.69 7.22
N TRP A 7 -1.41 -9.90 7.74
CA TRP A 7 -1.89 -11.24 8.12
C TRP A 7 -3.11 -11.62 7.28
N ALA A 8 -2.98 -12.73 6.55
CA ALA A 8 -4.08 -13.35 5.82
C ALA A 8 -4.55 -14.60 6.55
N VAL A 9 -5.78 -14.56 7.06
CA VAL A 9 -6.37 -15.64 7.87
C VAL A 9 -7.52 -16.26 7.07
N GLY A 10 -7.48 -17.57 6.83
CA GLY A 10 -8.53 -18.29 6.10
C GLY A 10 -7.99 -19.54 5.40
N ALA A 11 -8.87 -20.49 5.05
CA ALA A 11 -8.45 -21.69 4.33
C ALA A 11 -7.82 -21.30 2.98
N ALA A 12 -6.59 -21.77 2.72
CA ALA A 12 -5.80 -21.44 1.53
C ALA A 12 -5.55 -19.93 1.29
N SER A 13 -5.60 -19.11 2.34
CA SER A 13 -5.31 -17.67 2.20
C SER A 13 -3.83 -17.42 1.86
N SER A 14 -3.61 -16.44 1.00
CA SER A 14 -2.32 -15.84 0.70
C SER A 14 -2.38 -14.34 1.00
N VAL A 15 -1.24 -13.70 1.26
CA VAL A 15 -1.18 -12.25 1.49
C VAL A 15 -1.57 -11.46 0.24
N ALA A 16 -1.17 -11.95 -0.94
CA ALA A 16 -1.51 -11.32 -2.21
C ALA A 16 -1.61 -12.34 -3.35
N SER A 17 -2.57 -12.13 -4.26
CA SER A 17 -2.66 -12.83 -5.54
C SER A 17 -2.35 -11.88 -6.67
N LEU A 18 -1.25 -12.14 -7.37
CA LEU A 18 -0.76 -11.32 -8.47
C LEU A 18 -0.89 -12.13 -9.77
N SER A 19 -1.37 -11.52 -10.85
CA SER A 19 -1.50 -12.19 -12.14
C SER A 19 -1.20 -11.24 -13.29
N GLY A 20 -0.16 -11.51 -14.07
CA GLY A 20 0.33 -10.56 -15.07
C GLY A 20 0.80 -9.25 -14.44
N VAL A 21 1.36 -9.33 -13.22
CA VAL A 21 1.99 -8.20 -12.55
C VAL A 21 3.47 -8.24 -12.80
N THR A 22 4.01 -7.15 -13.35
CA THR A 22 5.44 -7.00 -13.64
C THR A 22 6.06 -5.95 -12.73
N LEU A 23 7.18 -6.31 -12.11
CA LEU A 23 8.07 -5.38 -11.42
C LEU A 23 9.24 -5.03 -12.34
N SER A 24 9.35 -3.75 -12.72
CA SER A 24 10.45 -3.23 -13.53
C SER A 24 11.18 -2.11 -12.78
N GLY A 25 12.31 -2.49 -12.18
CA GLY A 25 13.19 -1.62 -11.38
C GLY A 25 12.74 -1.49 -9.92
N GLY A 26 13.55 -0.79 -9.12
CA GLY A 26 13.25 -0.46 -7.73
C GLY A 26 13.35 -1.63 -6.74
N ALA A 27 12.77 -1.44 -5.56
CA ALA A 27 12.76 -2.42 -4.47
C ALA A 27 11.33 -2.83 -4.07
N VAL A 28 11.19 -4.10 -3.67
CA VAL A 28 9.99 -4.65 -3.01
C VAL A 28 10.41 -5.19 -1.67
N SER A 29 9.73 -4.78 -0.61
CA SER A 29 9.99 -5.23 0.75
C SER A 29 8.78 -5.97 1.31
N ILE A 30 9.03 -7.19 1.79
CA ILE A 30 7.99 -8.05 2.39
C ILE A 30 8.51 -8.49 3.76
N ALA A 31 7.98 -7.92 4.82
CA ALA A 31 8.46 -8.13 6.18
C ALA A 31 7.34 -8.49 7.15
N ARG A 32 7.59 -9.47 8.04
CA ARG A 32 6.66 -9.87 9.12
C ARG A 32 5.25 -10.22 8.63
N CYS A 33 5.12 -10.68 7.40
CA CYS A 33 3.84 -11.08 6.84
C CYS A 33 3.54 -12.54 7.20
N ALA A 34 2.26 -12.86 7.37
CA ALA A 34 1.83 -14.22 7.66
C ALA A 34 0.63 -14.63 6.78
N ALA A 35 0.75 -15.79 6.15
CA ALA A 35 -0.34 -16.48 5.48
C ALA A 35 -0.64 -17.82 6.19
N THR A 36 -1.91 -18.15 6.39
CA THR A 36 -2.29 -19.50 6.86
C THR A 36 -2.08 -20.55 5.77
N GLY A 37 -2.20 -20.20 4.48
CA GLY A 37 -1.83 -21.06 3.37
C GLY A 37 -0.31 -21.15 3.16
N ALA A 38 0.14 -22.20 2.43
CA ALA A 38 1.56 -22.43 2.13
C ALA A 38 2.17 -21.39 1.18
N THR A 39 1.34 -20.66 0.44
CA THR A 39 1.75 -19.59 -0.48
C THR A 39 1.63 -18.25 0.23
N LEU A 40 2.72 -17.49 0.26
CA LEU A 40 2.73 -16.13 0.81
C LEU A 40 2.20 -15.13 -0.22
N VAL A 41 2.77 -15.16 -1.44
CA VAL A 41 2.38 -14.32 -2.58
C VAL A 41 2.34 -15.22 -3.81
N SER A 42 1.34 -15.07 -4.68
CA SER A 42 1.26 -15.84 -5.94
C SER A 42 1.46 -14.94 -7.17
N GLY A 43 2.09 -15.49 -8.21
CA GLY A 43 2.14 -14.93 -9.57
C GLY A 43 2.88 -13.60 -9.75
N LEU A 44 3.80 -13.26 -8.84
CA LEU A 44 4.73 -12.15 -9.03
C LEU A 44 5.74 -12.49 -10.13
N ALA A 45 5.76 -11.70 -11.21
CA ALA A 45 6.83 -11.73 -12.20
C ALA A 45 7.79 -10.56 -11.98
N ILE A 46 9.08 -10.87 -11.81
CA ILE A 46 10.13 -9.87 -11.59
C ILE A 46 10.94 -9.77 -12.88
N THR A 47 10.87 -8.63 -13.57
CA THR A 47 11.70 -8.38 -14.77
C THR A 47 13.02 -7.72 -14.40
N SER A 48 13.01 -6.83 -13.39
CA SER A 48 14.20 -6.21 -12.81
C SER A 48 13.86 -5.59 -11.44
N GLY A 49 14.88 -5.31 -10.61
CA GLY A 49 14.70 -4.80 -9.25
C GLY A 49 15.06 -5.82 -8.17
N VAL A 50 14.99 -5.40 -6.91
CA VAL A 50 15.38 -6.21 -5.75
C VAL A 50 14.17 -6.52 -4.88
N VAL A 51 14.00 -7.78 -4.48
CA VAL A 51 12.97 -8.19 -3.51
C VAL A 51 13.65 -8.57 -2.21
N SER A 52 13.45 -7.77 -1.16
CA SER A 52 13.98 -8.02 0.18
C SER A 52 12.89 -8.62 1.06
N VAL A 53 13.21 -9.68 1.80
CA VAL A 53 12.24 -10.39 2.64
C VAL A 53 12.78 -10.62 4.04
N GLN A 54 11.90 -10.53 5.04
CA GLN A 54 12.28 -10.78 6.44
C GLN A 54 11.14 -11.31 7.30
N CYS A 55 11.42 -12.35 8.08
CA CYS A 55 10.51 -12.85 9.12
C CYS A 55 9.07 -13.13 8.64
N ASN A 56 8.92 -13.65 7.42
CA ASN A 56 7.61 -14.02 6.91
C ASN A 56 7.23 -15.44 7.31
N ARG A 57 5.93 -15.71 7.39
CA ARG A 57 5.36 -17.01 7.73
C ARG A 57 4.37 -17.45 6.65
N ALA A 58 4.47 -18.68 6.19
CA ALA A 58 3.46 -19.29 5.31
C ALA A 58 3.19 -20.72 5.79
N GLY A 59 1.94 -21.18 5.75
CA GLY A 59 1.59 -22.56 6.15
C GLY A 59 2.02 -22.90 7.59
N GLY A 60 1.99 -21.91 8.49
CA GLY A 60 2.42 -22.09 9.87
C GLY A 60 3.93 -22.18 10.10
N ARG A 61 4.80 -22.05 9.08
CA ARG A 61 6.27 -22.07 9.23
C ARG A 61 6.90 -20.72 8.90
N VAL A 62 7.97 -20.37 9.63
CA VAL A 62 8.79 -19.20 9.33
C VAL A 62 9.65 -19.51 8.10
N LEU A 63 9.72 -18.59 7.14
CA LEU A 63 10.51 -18.72 5.93
C LEU A 63 11.92 -18.16 6.18
N GLN A 64 12.95 -19.01 6.05
CA GLN A 64 14.32 -18.67 6.44
C GLN A 64 15.31 -18.67 5.28
N SER A 65 14.99 -19.36 4.17
CA SER A 65 15.87 -19.49 3.02
C SER A 65 15.20 -19.04 1.72
N SER A 66 16.00 -18.72 0.70
CA SER A 66 15.49 -18.40 -0.64
C SER A 66 14.68 -19.58 -1.24
N GLY A 67 14.97 -20.82 -0.85
CA GLY A 67 14.18 -22.00 -1.23
C GLY A 67 12.79 -22.03 -0.59
N ASP A 68 12.67 -21.63 0.68
CA ASP A 68 11.38 -21.50 1.36
C ASP A 68 10.51 -20.43 0.69
N TYR A 69 11.11 -19.27 0.39
CA TYR A 69 10.42 -18.19 -0.30
C TYR A 69 10.01 -18.56 -1.73
N ARG A 70 10.86 -19.29 -2.46
CA ARG A 70 10.51 -19.84 -3.78
C ARG A 70 9.30 -20.75 -3.71
N SER A 71 9.26 -21.63 -2.72
CA SER A 71 8.13 -22.54 -2.47
C SER A 71 6.87 -21.78 -2.04
N ALA A 72 7.03 -20.63 -1.37
CA ALA A 72 5.95 -19.74 -0.97
C ALA A 72 5.53 -18.73 -2.07
N GLY A 73 6.05 -18.89 -3.30
CA GLY A 73 5.65 -18.13 -4.50
C GLY A 73 6.45 -16.86 -4.81
N LEU A 74 7.60 -16.67 -4.17
CA LEU A 74 8.54 -15.58 -4.44
C LEU A 74 9.83 -16.13 -5.09
N PRO A 75 9.99 -15.99 -6.43
CA PRO A 75 10.99 -16.77 -7.17
C PRO A 75 12.45 -16.34 -6.96
N SER A 76 12.69 -15.07 -6.63
CA SER A 76 14.03 -14.50 -6.40
C SER A 76 13.96 -13.42 -5.32
N VAL A 77 14.70 -13.61 -4.23
CA VAL A 77 14.67 -12.74 -3.04
C VAL A 77 16.04 -12.63 -2.37
N SER A 78 16.27 -11.49 -1.71
CA SER A 78 17.32 -11.27 -0.72
C SER A 78 16.73 -11.49 0.67
N VAL A 79 17.19 -12.51 1.38
CA VAL A 79 16.65 -12.89 2.69
C VAL A 79 17.44 -12.23 3.80
N VAL A 80 16.73 -11.53 4.71
CA VAL A 80 17.29 -11.03 5.95
C VAL A 80 16.78 -11.88 7.12
N PRO A 81 17.66 -12.38 8.01
CA PRO A 81 17.27 -13.17 9.16
C PRO A 81 16.26 -12.44 10.06
N CYS A 82 15.43 -13.21 10.78
CA CYS A 82 14.37 -12.68 11.64
C CYS A 82 14.91 -11.88 12.84
N ASP A 83 16.04 -12.31 13.36
CA ASP A 83 16.84 -11.69 14.43
C ASP A 83 17.82 -10.63 13.90
N GLY A 84 18.01 -10.60 12.58
CA GLY A 84 18.77 -9.58 11.88
C GLY A 84 17.95 -8.33 11.60
N CYS A 85 18.61 -7.33 11.01
CA CYS A 85 17.97 -6.11 10.58
C CYS A 85 18.70 -5.56 9.36
N ALA A 86 17.95 -4.94 8.45
CA ALA A 86 18.52 -4.26 7.30
C ALA A 86 17.77 -2.95 7.12
N ALA A 87 18.51 -1.89 6.77
CA ALA A 87 17.93 -0.58 6.50
C ALA A 87 16.79 -0.69 5.46
N ALA A 88 16.98 -1.49 4.40
CA ALA A 88 16.00 -1.74 3.36
C ALA A 88 14.70 -2.46 3.81
N LEU A 89 14.56 -2.84 5.07
CA LEU A 89 13.37 -3.47 5.64
C LEU A 89 12.87 -2.78 6.90
N ALA A 90 13.75 -2.03 7.58
CA ALA A 90 13.45 -1.34 8.82
C ALA A 90 13.19 0.16 8.61
N CYS A 91 13.84 0.77 7.61
CA CYS A 91 13.90 2.21 7.43
C CYS A 91 13.38 2.63 6.05
N PHE A 92 12.82 3.84 6.00
CA PHE A 92 12.58 4.52 4.76
C PHE A 92 13.88 5.14 4.25
N ASP A 93 14.47 4.49 3.24
CA ASP A 93 15.80 4.80 2.70
C ASP A 93 16.00 6.29 2.41
N ALA A 94 14.99 6.94 1.82
CA ALA A 94 15.03 8.36 1.42
C ALA A 94 15.36 9.33 2.58
N LEU A 95 14.83 9.05 3.76
CA LEU A 95 14.91 9.93 4.94
C LEU A 95 15.75 9.31 6.04
N THR A 96 16.47 8.23 5.75
CA THR A 96 17.41 7.63 6.68
C THR A 96 18.76 8.35 6.54
N ALA A 97 19.22 8.94 7.63
CA ALA A 97 20.52 9.59 7.73
C ALA A 97 21.62 8.54 7.97
N SER A 98 21.33 7.57 8.84
CA SER A 98 22.22 6.45 9.13
C SER A 98 21.41 5.28 9.69
N PHE A 99 21.99 4.08 9.60
CA PHE A 99 21.44 2.87 10.17
C PHE A 99 22.51 2.18 11.00
N THR A 100 22.30 2.14 12.32
CA THR A 100 23.26 1.61 13.27
C THR A 100 22.52 0.81 14.34
N LYS A 101 23.00 -0.40 14.66
CA LYS A 101 22.39 -1.27 15.68
C LYS A 101 20.88 -1.45 15.47
N CYS A 102 20.44 -1.65 14.23
CA CYS A 102 19.04 -1.83 13.85
C CYS A 102 18.11 -0.61 14.05
N VAL A 103 18.67 0.56 14.33
CA VAL A 103 17.90 1.79 14.52
C VAL A 103 18.15 2.72 13.33
N CYS A 104 17.07 3.29 12.81
CA CYS A 104 17.11 4.31 11.77
C CYS A 104 17.30 5.67 12.43
N SER A 105 18.37 6.38 12.10
CA SER A 105 18.50 7.79 12.43
C SER A 105 17.91 8.59 11.27
N CYS A 106 17.02 9.54 11.57
CA CYS A 106 16.24 10.22 10.55
C CYS A 106 16.89 11.53 10.12
N ARG A 107 16.82 11.81 8.82
CA ARG A 107 17.08 13.13 8.27
C ARG A 107 15.89 14.06 8.59
N ALA A 108 16.07 15.35 8.38
CA ALA A 108 14.98 16.32 8.56
C ALA A 108 13.79 15.95 7.66
N GLY A 109 12.60 15.84 8.26
CA GLY A 109 11.36 15.42 7.60
C GLY A 109 10.98 13.95 7.85
N GLY A 110 11.90 13.12 8.35
CA GLY A 110 11.58 11.76 8.78
C GLY A 110 11.04 11.73 10.21
N VAL A 111 9.99 10.93 10.43
CA VAL A 111 9.28 10.78 11.71
C VAL A 111 9.25 9.31 12.11
N GLY A 112 9.36 9.07 13.41
CA GLY A 112 9.30 7.74 14.02
C GLY A 112 10.53 6.87 13.77
N GLU A 113 10.50 5.65 14.30
CA GLU A 113 11.63 4.70 14.32
C GLU A 113 12.09 4.23 12.94
N ALA A 114 11.26 4.43 11.91
CA ALA A 114 11.55 4.03 10.54
C ALA A 114 11.82 5.22 9.61
N CYS A 115 11.90 6.44 10.13
CA CYS A 115 12.15 7.66 9.36
C CYS A 115 11.16 7.90 8.24
N LEU A 116 9.89 7.65 8.51
CA LEU A 116 8.85 7.80 7.52
C LEU A 116 8.60 9.27 7.22
N PRO A 117 8.21 9.66 6.00
CA PRO A 117 7.92 11.06 5.70
C PRO A 117 6.68 11.61 6.43
N PHE A 118 5.96 10.82 7.25
CA PHE A 118 4.66 11.25 7.76
C PHE A 118 4.25 10.69 9.14
N ASP A 119 3.70 11.60 9.96
CA ASP A 119 2.44 11.41 10.68
C ASP A 119 1.33 11.91 9.74
N VAL A 120 0.35 11.09 9.36
CA VAL A 120 -0.73 11.49 8.43
C VAL A 120 -1.84 12.18 9.23
N PRO A 121 -2.03 13.51 9.12
CA PRO A 121 -3.18 14.15 9.75
C PRO A 121 -4.45 13.64 9.05
N PRO A 122 -5.53 13.33 9.78
CA PRO A 122 -6.80 13.00 9.15
C PRO A 122 -7.21 14.13 8.20
N ALA A 123 -7.64 13.78 6.99
CA ALA A 123 -8.12 14.78 6.05
C ALA A 123 -9.34 15.50 6.65
N ARG A 124 -9.39 16.84 6.50
CA ARG A 124 -10.50 17.65 7.00
C ARG A 124 -11.80 17.17 6.37
N SER A 125 -12.88 17.11 7.16
CA SER A 125 -14.20 16.80 6.60
C SER A 125 -14.57 17.92 5.63
N GLY A 126 -14.61 17.61 4.34
CA GLY A 126 -15.09 18.54 3.33
C GLY A 126 -16.56 18.85 3.60
N GLY A 127 -16.84 20.06 4.09
CA GLY A 127 -18.18 20.61 4.16
C GLY A 127 -18.59 21.10 2.79
N GLY A 128 -19.18 20.23 1.96
CA GLY A 128 -19.63 20.65 0.64
C GLY A 128 -20.28 19.54 -0.17
N GLY A 129 -21.56 19.73 -0.45
CA GLY A 129 -22.26 19.06 -1.54
C GLY A 129 -23.11 17.85 -1.14
N GLY A 130 -24.27 18.13 -0.53
CA GLY A 130 -25.41 17.24 -0.74
C GLY A 130 -25.68 17.14 -2.24
N GLY A 131 -25.54 15.94 -2.80
CA GLY A 131 -25.79 15.67 -4.21
C GLY A 131 -25.61 14.19 -4.53
N ALA A 132 -26.75 13.49 -4.61
CA ALA A 132 -27.06 12.22 -5.29
C ALA A 132 -26.14 10.97 -5.12
N GLU A 133 -26.76 9.80 -5.34
CA GLU A 133 -26.09 8.54 -5.70
C GLU A 133 -25.35 8.76 -7.04
N GLY A 134 -24.05 9.04 -6.98
CA GLY A 134 -23.24 9.25 -8.18
C GLY A 134 -21.76 9.26 -7.86
N CYS A 135 -20.97 8.79 -8.82
CA CYS A 135 -19.51 8.82 -8.75
C CYS A 135 -19.00 10.25 -8.91
N VAL A 136 -17.99 10.64 -8.13
CA VAL A 136 -17.22 11.85 -8.41
C VAL A 136 -16.50 11.63 -9.73
N SER A 137 -16.74 12.46 -10.74
CA SER A 137 -16.22 12.19 -12.08
C SER A 137 -15.75 13.41 -12.85
N GLY A 138 -14.67 13.23 -13.63
CA GLY A 138 -14.16 14.23 -14.57
C GLY A 138 -13.56 15.49 -13.92
N VAL A 139 -13.19 15.42 -12.64
CA VAL A 139 -12.67 16.55 -11.87
C VAL A 139 -11.22 16.33 -11.45
N THR A 140 -10.53 17.44 -11.20
CA THR A 140 -9.22 17.43 -10.53
C THR A 140 -9.40 17.85 -9.08
N LEU A 141 -8.99 16.98 -8.15
CA LEU A 141 -8.92 17.30 -6.73
C LEU A 141 -7.53 17.83 -6.40
N THR A 142 -7.47 19.03 -5.85
CA THR A 142 -6.25 19.71 -5.38
C THR A 142 -6.27 19.95 -3.87
N GLU A 143 -7.29 19.43 -3.17
CA GLU A 143 -7.44 19.52 -1.72
C GLU A 143 -7.66 18.13 -1.13
N SER A 144 -7.18 17.94 0.10
CA SER A 144 -7.35 16.69 0.86
C SER A 144 -8.80 16.49 1.28
N VAL A 145 -9.31 15.27 1.16
CA VAL A 145 -10.71 14.93 1.45
C VAL A 145 -10.80 13.59 2.18
N THR A 146 -11.75 13.49 3.13
CA THR A 146 -12.17 12.22 3.72
C THR A 146 -13.52 11.82 3.15
N VAL A 147 -13.60 10.61 2.61
CA VAL A 147 -14.82 9.98 2.11
C VAL A 147 -15.24 8.88 3.07
N GLY A 148 -16.56 8.76 3.25
CA GLY A 148 -17.16 7.72 4.08
C GLY A 148 -18.23 8.23 5.03
N SER A 149 -18.70 9.46 4.93
CA SER A 149 -19.72 10.09 5.80
C SER A 149 -21.10 9.39 5.84
N GLY A 150 -21.18 8.19 6.43
CA GLY A 150 -22.41 7.39 6.53
C GLY A 150 -22.90 6.81 5.20
N ARG A 151 -22.08 6.85 4.14
CA ARG A 151 -22.41 6.28 2.83
C ARG A 151 -21.87 4.86 2.70
N ALA A 152 -22.64 3.98 2.06
CA ALA A 152 -22.19 2.63 1.70
C ALA A 152 -21.20 2.62 0.52
N THR A 153 -21.16 3.68 -0.28
CA THR A 153 -20.35 3.73 -1.51
C THR A 153 -19.49 4.98 -1.58
N ALA A 154 -18.21 4.79 -1.92
CA ALA A 154 -17.25 5.79 -2.36
C ALA A 154 -16.86 5.49 -3.81
N CYS A 155 -17.06 6.43 -4.73
CA CYS A 155 -16.78 6.20 -6.15
C CYS A 155 -16.09 7.40 -6.80
N PHE A 156 -15.03 7.12 -7.55
CA PHE A 156 -14.29 8.07 -8.37
C PHE A 156 -14.13 7.52 -9.79
N ASP A 157 -14.48 8.29 -10.81
CA ASP A 157 -14.31 7.93 -12.21
C ASP A 157 -13.66 9.06 -13.01
N SER A 158 -12.50 8.82 -13.60
CA SER A 158 -11.75 9.81 -14.38
C SER A 158 -11.38 11.05 -13.54
N VAL A 159 -11.03 10.83 -12.27
CA VAL A 159 -10.60 11.87 -11.33
C VAL A 159 -9.08 11.96 -11.28
N VAL A 160 -8.57 13.19 -11.28
CA VAL A 160 -7.14 13.46 -11.10
C VAL A 160 -6.90 13.98 -9.69
N PHE A 161 -6.17 13.22 -8.87
CA PHE A 161 -5.68 13.66 -7.57
C PHE A 161 -4.32 14.33 -7.79
N SER A 162 -4.24 15.64 -7.56
CA SER A 162 -3.06 16.43 -7.95
C SER A 162 -2.44 17.16 -6.77
N GLY A 163 -1.13 16.98 -6.60
CA GLY A 163 -0.33 17.62 -5.57
C GLY A 163 -0.23 16.81 -4.29
N PRO A 164 0.40 17.37 -3.24
CA PRO A 164 0.65 16.69 -1.96
C PRO A 164 -0.62 16.57 -1.09
N ILE A 165 -1.69 16.00 -1.66
CA ILE A 165 -3.00 15.84 -1.02
C ILE A 165 -3.22 14.41 -0.53
N THR A 166 -4.12 14.28 0.44
CA THR A 166 -4.56 12.98 0.96
C THR A 166 -6.04 12.79 0.70
N VAL A 167 -6.39 11.75 -0.04
CA VAL A 167 -7.74 11.25 -0.22
C VAL A 167 -7.91 10.03 0.67
N ALA A 168 -8.60 10.20 1.79
CA ALA A 168 -8.85 9.15 2.75
C ALA A 168 -10.22 8.52 2.50
N VAL A 169 -10.30 7.21 2.42
CA VAL A 169 -11.54 6.43 2.50
C VAL A 169 -11.56 5.76 3.86
N ASP A 170 -12.36 6.27 4.79
CA ASP A 170 -12.42 5.75 6.17
C ASP A 170 -13.59 4.78 6.33
N LEU A 171 -13.29 3.48 6.31
CA LEU A 171 -14.30 2.42 6.46
C LEU A 171 -15.05 2.50 7.80
N ARG A 172 -14.48 3.14 8.84
CA ARG A 172 -15.15 3.32 10.14
C ARG A 172 -16.33 4.30 10.07
N SER A 173 -16.31 5.21 9.09
CA SER A 173 -17.33 6.23 8.94
C SER A 173 -18.48 5.77 8.03
N MET A 174 -18.25 4.75 7.20
CA MET A 174 -19.22 4.24 6.21
C MET A 174 -20.42 3.56 6.88
N ASP A 175 -21.47 3.35 6.09
CA ASP A 175 -22.72 2.75 6.55
C ASP A 175 -22.55 1.29 6.99
N ALA A 176 -22.50 1.07 8.30
CA ALA A 176 -22.36 -0.26 8.90
C ALA A 176 -23.60 -1.16 8.70
N PHE A 177 -24.73 -0.60 8.26
CA PHE A 177 -25.98 -1.33 8.08
C PHE A 177 -26.28 -1.66 6.61
N ALA A 178 -25.43 -1.23 5.69
CA ALA A 178 -25.55 -1.59 4.28
C ALA A 178 -25.21 -3.06 4.03
N ASP A 179 -25.73 -3.63 2.95
CA ASP A 179 -25.42 -5.02 2.55
C ASP A 179 -23.93 -5.22 2.25
N ALA A 180 -23.28 -4.19 1.68
CA ALA A 180 -21.87 -4.17 1.34
C ALA A 180 -21.33 -2.73 1.30
N LEU A 181 -20.02 -2.58 1.55
CA LEU A 181 -19.31 -1.31 1.34
C LEU A 181 -18.56 -1.34 0.01
N ASN A 182 -18.76 -0.33 -0.82
CA ASN A 182 -18.15 -0.25 -2.14
C ASN A 182 -17.17 0.92 -2.22
N VAL A 183 -15.95 0.65 -2.66
CA VAL A 183 -14.93 1.68 -2.95
C VAL A 183 -14.45 1.46 -4.37
N THR A 184 -14.72 2.40 -5.26
CA THR A 184 -14.43 2.24 -6.70
C THR A 184 -13.60 3.38 -7.23
N LEU A 185 -12.54 3.04 -7.96
CA LEU A 185 -11.71 3.98 -8.70
C LEU A 185 -11.58 3.48 -10.14
N ARG A 186 -12.00 4.29 -11.10
CA ARG A 186 -11.94 4.00 -12.53
C ARG A 186 -11.23 5.12 -13.24
N HIS A 187 -10.24 4.81 -14.08
CA HIS A 187 -9.53 5.82 -14.88
C HIS A 187 -8.92 6.98 -14.07
N CYS A 188 -8.66 6.76 -12.77
CA CYS A 188 -8.14 7.81 -11.90
C CYS A 188 -6.63 7.98 -12.07
N VAL A 189 -6.17 9.20 -11.87
CA VAL A 189 -4.74 9.55 -11.89
C VAL A 189 -4.32 10.08 -10.52
N LEU A 190 -3.25 9.54 -9.93
CA LEU A 190 -2.61 10.10 -8.74
C LEU A 190 -1.32 10.78 -9.18
N ALA A 191 -1.20 12.08 -8.99
CA ALA A 191 -0.08 12.87 -9.49
C ALA A 191 0.53 13.79 -8.43
N GLY A 192 1.84 14.02 -8.51
CA GLY A 192 2.52 15.07 -7.75
C GLY A 192 2.53 14.86 -6.23
N GLY A 193 2.66 13.61 -5.77
CA GLY A 193 2.67 13.28 -4.34
C GLY A 193 1.30 12.95 -3.75
N ALA A 194 0.25 12.85 -4.58
CA ALA A 194 -1.10 12.53 -4.09
C ALA A 194 -1.16 11.14 -3.44
N GLN A 195 -1.89 11.05 -2.35
CA GLN A 195 -2.08 9.81 -1.60
C GLN A 195 -3.54 9.39 -1.57
N LEU A 196 -3.80 8.13 -1.92
CA LEU A 196 -5.07 7.47 -1.66
C LEU A 196 -4.89 6.53 -0.47
N ARG A 197 -5.54 6.81 0.65
CA ARG A 197 -5.47 5.98 1.86
C ARG A 197 -6.82 5.32 2.12
N ILE A 198 -6.86 4.00 2.07
CA ILE A 198 -8.04 3.22 2.44
C ILE A 198 -7.80 2.70 3.86
N GLY A 199 -8.46 3.36 4.81
CA GLY A 199 -8.35 3.08 6.23
C GLY A 199 -9.30 1.97 6.64
N GLY A 200 -8.72 0.83 7.01
CA GLY A 200 -9.39 -0.31 7.63
C GLY A 200 -9.77 -0.07 9.08
N LEU A 201 -10.31 -1.12 9.69
CA LEU A 201 -10.93 -1.10 11.01
C LEU A 201 -9.99 -1.68 12.06
N THR A 202 -10.36 -1.58 13.34
CA THR A 202 -9.82 -2.50 14.35
C THR A 202 -10.34 -3.92 14.06
N GLU A 203 -9.62 -4.96 14.49
CA GLU A 203 -10.05 -6.34 14.21
C GLU A 203 -11.44 -6.66 14.80
N SER A 204 -11.72 -6.17 16.02
CA SER A 204 -13.03 -6.34 16.66
C SER A 204 -14.16 -5.70 15.85
N ARG A 205 -13.93 -4.50 15.30
CA ARG A 205 -14.92 -3.80 14.49
C ARG A 205 -15.04 -4.38 13.08
N ALA A 206 -13.95 -4.90 12.50
CA ALA A 206 -13.97 -5.56 11.20
C ALA A 206 -14.96 -6.73 11.14
N ARG A 207 -15.10 -7.49 12.23
CA ARG A 207 -16.05 -8.62 12.32
C ARG A 207 -17.52 -8.19 12.40
N LEU A 208 -17.77 -6.92 12.75
CA LEU A 208 -19.12 -6.36 12.89
C LEU A 208 -19.54 -5.52 11.67
N MET A 209 -18.64 -5.31 10.72
CA MET A 209 -18.90 -4.51 9.53
C MET A 209 -19.25 -5.42 8.35
N PRO A 210 -20.09 -4.95 7.42
CA PRO A 210 -20.35 -5.65 6.16
C PRO A 210 -19.07 -5.79 5.33
N HIS A 211 -19.07 -6.76 4.42
CA HIS A 211 -17.93 -7.01 3.53
C HIS A 211 -17.67 -5.79 2.64
N VAL A 212 -16.39 -5.58 2.33
CA VAL A 212 -15.92 -4.41 1.55
C VAL A 212 -15.43 -4.87 0.19
N LEU A 213 -15.87 -4.20 -0.86
CA LEU A 213 -15.43 -4.37 -2.23
C LEU A 213 -14.67 -3.13 -2.67
N VAL A 214 -13.34 -3.21 -2.66
CA VAL A 214 -12.46 -2.19 -3.24
C VAL A 214 -12.10 -2.60 -4.66
N ASN A 215 -12.46 -1.79 -5.65
CA ASN A 215 -12.16 -2.04 -7.05
C ASN A 215 -11.47 -0.84 -7.69
N MET A 216 -10.18 -0.98 -7.95
CA MET A 216 -9.32 0.01 -8.59
C MET A 216 -8.94 -0.50 -9.97
N THR A 217 -9.48 0.12 -11.02
CA THR A 217 -9.28 -0.28 -12.42
C THR A 217 -8.78 0.87 -13.27
N ASN A 218 -7.80 0.62 -14.14
CA ASN A 218 -7.18 1.63 -14.99
C ASN A 218 -6.65 2.83 -14.18
N VAL A 219 -6.05 2.57 -13.01
CA VAL A 219 -5.47 3.61 -12.17
C VAL A 219 -4.05 3.88 -12.64
N THR A 220 -3.72 5.15 -12.82
CA THR A 220 -2.37 5.59 -13.17
C THR A 220 -1.79 6.40 -12.02
N SER A 221 -0.75 5.89 -11.37
CA SER A 221 0.03 6.67 -10.40
C SER A 221 1.28 7.22 -11.06
N LEU A 222 1.42 8.54 -11.07
CA LEU A 222 2.58 9.30 -11.48
C LEU A 222 3.10 10.04 -10.24
N GLU A 223 3.94 9.38 -9.45
CA GLU A 223 4.43 9.94 -8.17
C GLU A 223 3.39 10.02 -7.05
N GLY A 224 2.33 9.20 -7.13
CA GLY A 224 1.33 9.05 -6.06
C GLY A 224 1.45 7.72 -5.31
N THR A 225 0.85 7.67 -4.13
CA THR A 225 0.89 6.50 -3.23
C THR A 225 -0.51 5.97 -2.97
N ILE A 226 -0.70 4.66 -3.09
CA ILE A 226 -1.90 3.97 -2.58
C ILE A 226 -1.53 3.29 -1.27
N VAL A 227 -2.26 3.56 -0.19
CA VAL A 227 -2.02 3.00 1.15
C VAL A 227 -3.26 2.24 1.61
N LEU A 228 -3.07 0.99 1.99
CA LEU A 228 -4.05 0.16 2.69
C LEU A 228 -3.54 -0.07 4.11
N HIS A 229 -4.39 0.17 5.10
CA HIS A 229 -4.02 -0.02 6.51
C HIS A 229 -5.16 -0.62 7.32
N GLY A 230 -4.86 -1.41 8.35
CA GLY A 230 -5.85 -1.93 9.30
C GLY A 230 -6.62 -3.17 8.82
N ALA A 231 -7.65 -3.55 9.57
CA ALA A 231 -8.39 -4.80 9.31
C ALA A 231 -9.50 -4.62 8.28
N MET A 232 -9.51 -5.49 7.26
CA MET A 232 -10.61 -5.64 6.32
C MET A 232 -11.70 -6.54 6.92
N PRO A 233 -12.98 -6.21 6.76
CA PRO A 233 -14.08 -7.08 7.16
C PRO A 233 -14.00 -8.47 6.52
N PRO A 234 -14.62 -9.49 7.15
CA PRO A 234 -14.73 -10.83 6.58
C PRO A 234 -15.21 -10.83 5.12
N HIS A 235 -14.62 -11.69 4.29
CA HIS A 235 -15.03 -11.91 2.89
C HIS A 235 -14.88 -10.67 1.98
N SER A 236 -14.11 -9.67 2.41
CA SER A 236 -13.80 -8.49 1.60
C SER A 236 -12.86 -8.81 0.43
N SER A 237 -12.89 -7.97 -0.59
CA SER A 237 -12.00 -8.09 -1.75
C SER A 237 -11.42 -6.73 -2.11
N VAL A 238 -10.10 -6.68 -2.26
CA VAL A 238 -9.37 -5.51 -2.79
C VAL A 238 -8.75 -5.90 -4.11
N LEU A 239 -9.20 -5.27 -5.19
CA LEU A 239 -8.76 -5.51 -6.56
C LEU A 239 -8.05 -4.27 -7.11
N LEU A 240 -6.84 -4.45 -7.64
CA LEU A 240 -6.14 -3.48 -8.47
C LEU A 240 -5.87 -4.09 -9.85
N ALA A 241 -6.50 -3.57 -10.91
CA ALA A 241 -6.46 -4.18 -12.23
C ALA A 241 -6.15 -3.17 -13.34
N ASN A 242 -5.38 -3.61 -14.35
CA ASN A 242 -5.07 -2.80 -15.53
C ASN A 242 -4.40 -1.45 -15.19
N SER A 243 -3.61 -1.41 -14.11
CA SER A 243 -3.09 -0.17 -13.53
C SER A 243 -1.59 -0.03 -13.74
N THR A 244 -1.13 1.21 -13.87
CA THR A 244 0.30 1.52 -13.95
C THR A 244 0.66 2.39 -12.75
N LEU A 245 1.48 1.86 -11.85
CA LEU A 245 1.93 2.63 -10.69
C LEU A 245 3.42 2.94 -10.82
N ARG A 246 3.73 4.22 -10.97
CA ARG A 246 5.09 4.71 -11.15
C ARG A 246 5.56 5.48 -9.91
N ALA A 247 6.55 4.91 -9.25
CA ALA A 247 7.42 5.63 -8.33
C ALA A 247 8.53 6.33 -9.14
N THR A 248 8.79 7.61 -8.88
CA THR A 248 9.89 8.35 -9.51
C THR A 248 10.90 8.80 -8.44
N VAL A 249 12.16 9.02 -8.84
CA VAL A 249 13.19 9.74 -8.06
C VAL A 249 13.15 11.26 -8.24
N GLY A 250 12.25 11.76 -9.08
CA GLY A 250 12.32 13.10 -9.63
C GLY A 250 11.84 14.22 -8.72
N GLY A 251 11.26 13.91 -7.57
CA GLY A 251 10.78 14.96 -6.67
C GLY A 251 9.35 14.82 -6.19
N SER A 252 8.97 13.72 -5.52
CA SER A 252 7.69 13.70 -4.80
C SER A 252 7.60 14.92 -3.89
N GLN A 253 6.67 15.83 -4.20
CA GLN A 253 6.46 17.08 -3.45
C GLN A 253 5.96 16.80 -2.03
N TYR A 254 5.44 15.59 -1.79
CA TYR A 254 4.92 15.16 -0.51
C TYR A 254 6.01 14.65 0.46
N VAL A 255 7.14 14.16 -0.04
CA VAL A 255 8.24 13.70 0.82
C VAL A 255 9.13 14.89 1.18
N PRO A 256 9.12 15.38 2.43
CA PRO A 256 10.03 16.44 2.85
C PRO A 256 11.47 15.94 2.67
N THR A 257 12.32 16.71 2.00
CA THR A 257 13.73 16.38 1.85
C THR A 257 14.60 17.33 2.63
N THR A 258 15.65 16.77 3.24
CA THR A 258 16.73 17.58 3.80
C THR A 258 17.45 18.36 2.69
N PRO A 259 17.80 19.65 2.91
CA PRO A 259 18.63 20.42 1.98
C PRO A 259 19.89 19.66 1.57
N GLY A 260 20.28 19.75 0.29
CA GLY A 260 21.41 18.99 -0.27
C GLY A 260 21.11 17.53 -0.66
N HIS A 261 19.92 17.01 -0.35
CA HIS A 261 19.50 15.64 -0.67
C HIS A 261 18.23 15.57 -1.51
N ALA A 262 17.98 16.63 -2.29
CA ALA A 262 16.77 16.77 -3.11
C ALA A 262 16.64 15.69 -4.21
N GLY A 263 17.73 15.01 -4.59
CA GLY A 263 17.71 13.89 -5.54
C GLY A 263 17.27 12.54 -4.95
N LEU A 264 17.02 12.46 -3.63
CA LEU A 264 16.61 11.23 -2.93
C LEU A 264 15.08 11.19 -2.66
N ARG A 265 14.26 11.84 -3.50
CA ARG A 265 12.79 11.86 -3.32
C ARG A 265 12.18 10.57 -3.80
N TYR A 266 12.23 9.52 -2.99
CA TYR A 266 11.57 8.25 -3.29
C TYR A 266 10.14 8.28 -2.74
N GLY A 267 9.17 7.77 -3.50
CA GLY A 267 7.80 7.58 -3.02
C GLY A 267 7.32 6.17 -3.31
N SER A 268 6.65 5.54 -2.34
CA SER A 268 6.03 4.23 -2.55
C SER A 268 4.87 4.32 -3.51
N ALA A 269 4.80 3.42 -4.49
CA ALA A 269 3.65 3.37 -5.39
C ALA A 269 2.41 2.70 -4.73
N LEU A 270 2.66 1.70 -3.86
CA LEU A 270 1.63 0.91 -3.17
C LEU A 270 2.18 0.35 -1.85
N VAL A 271 1.44 0.61 -0.77
CA VAL A 271 1.77 0.26 0.62
C VAL A 271 0.62 -0.54 1.24
N LEU A 272 0.92 -1.70 1.81
CA LEU A 272 0.04 -2.41 2.74
C LEU A 272 0.75 -2.51 4.09
N ASP A 273 0.27 -1.74 5.05
CA ASP A 273 0.82 -1.65 6.40
C ASP A 273 -0.22 -2.13 7.43
N GLY A 274 0.16 -3.10 8.26
CA GLY A 274 -0.67 -3.53 9.39
C GLY A 274 -1.97 -4.20 8.95
N VAL A 275 -2.07 -4.62 7.68
CA VAL A 275 -3.32 -5.06 7.09
C VAL A 275 -3.72 -6.43 7.62
N ARG A 276 -4.97 -6.57 8.09
CA ARG A 276 -5.56 -7.88 8.41
C ARG A 276 -6.57 -8.26 7.34
N LEU A 277 -6.31 -9.35 6.63
CA LEU A 277 -7.23 -9.94 5.66
C LEU A 277 -7.95 -11.12 6.35
N LEU A 278 -9.13 -10.86 6.90
CA LEU A 278 -9.98 -11.87 7.55
C LEU A 278 -10.81 -12.58 6.48
N SER A 279 -10.38 -13.74 5.97
CA SER A 279 -11.00 -14.40 4.80
C SER A 279 -11.18 -13.44 3.61
N ALA A 280 -10.35 -12.41 3.55
CA ALA A 280 -10.36 -11.37 2.55
C ALA A 280 -9.20 -11.59 1.59
N ARG A 281 -9.29 -11.00 0.39
CA ARG A 281 -8.26 -11.14 -0.64
C ARG A 281 -7.76 -9.79 -1.13
N PHE A 282 -6.45 -9.71 -1.32
CA PHE A 282 -5.82 -8.66 -2.09
C PHE A 282 -5.38 -9.25 -3.43
N VAL A 283 -5.91 -8.71 -4.52
CA VAL A 283 -5.70 -9.18 -5.89
C VAL A 283 -5.15 -8.03 -6.73
N MET A 284 -4.05 -8.28 -7.43
CA MET A 284 -3.52 -7.35 -8.42
C MET A 284 -3.37 -8.07 -9.76
N THR A 285 -3.89 -7.49 -10.84
CA THR A 285 -3.84 -8.14 -12.15
C THR A 285 -3.54 -7.20 -13.31
N ARG A 286 -2.79 -7.68 -14.31
CA ARG A 286 -2.44 -6.95 -15.54
C ARG A 286 -1.95 -5.53 -15.23
N SER A 287 -1.09 -5.41 -14.24
CA SER A 287 -0.67 -4.11 -13.70
C SER A 287 0.84 -4.05 -13.64
N THR A 288 1.40 -2.87 -13.86
CA THR A 288 2.85 -2.68 -13.90
C THR A 288 3.28 -1.75 -12.79
N LEU A 289 4.31 -2.18 -12.05
CA LEU A 289 5.00 -1.37 -11.06
C LEU A 289 6.31 -0.88 -11.66
N LEU A 290 6.40 0.42 -11.89
CA LEU A 290 7.56 1.08 -12.50
C LEU A 290 8.29 1.90 -11.45
N CYS A 291 9.61 1.78 -11.45
CA CYS A 291 10.50 2.53 -10.59
C CYS A 291 11.54 3.20 -11.49
N GLY A 292 11.44 4.51 -11.71
CA GLY A 292 12.43 5.21 -12.52
C GLY A 292 13.53 5.73 -11.61
N GLY A 293 14.62 4.98 -11.38
CA GLY A 293 15.77 5.29 -10.51
C GLY A 293 16.67 4.08 -10.17
N GLU A 294 17.85 4.29 -9.56
CA GLU A 294 18.71 3.20 -9.03
C GLU A 294 18.07 2.48 -7.83
N SER A 295 17.39 3.24 -6.98
CA SER A 295 16.48 2.75 -5.96
C SER A 295 15.12 3.41 -6.14
N CYS A 296 14.06 2.68 -5.85
CA CYS A 296 12.78 3.27 -5.49
C CYS A 296 12.37 2.47 -4.27
N ALA A 297 12.38 3.12 -3.12
CA ALA A 297 11.71 2.56 -1.97
C ALA A 297 10.22 2.55 -2.34
N ALA A 298 9.72 1.40 -2.78
CA ALA A 298 8.44 1.01 -2.22
C ALA A 298 8.78 0.63 -0.79
N ILE A 299 8.89 1.69 0.05
CA ILE A 299 9.10 1.93 1.50
C ILE A 299 8.00 2.74 2.22
N LEU A 300 7.07 2.18 2.98
CA LEU A 300 6.60 2.74 4.23
C LEU A 300 5.90 1.74 5.15
N VAL A 301 6.32 1.89 6.41
CA VAL A 301 6.06 1.10 7.61
C VAL A 301 4.64 1.15 8.09
#